data_AF-A0A7J2KFJ1-F1
#
_entry.id   AF-A0A7J2KFJ1-F1
#
_cell.length_a   1.000
_cell.length_b   1.000
_cell.length_c   1.000
_cell.angle_alpha   90.00
_cell.angle_beta   90.00
_cell.angle_gamma   90.00
#
_symmetry.space_group_name_H-M   'P 1'
#
loop_
_entity.id
_entity.type
_entity.pdbx_description
1 polymer ?
#
loop_
_entity_poly.entity_id
_entity_poly.type
_entity_poly.pdbx_seq_one_letter_code
_entity_poly.pdbx_strand_id
1 'polypeptide(L)'
;KGGYGGYTDRYVDLRVDDHPEPVQELKRLFKIWELTLLTREKPDDIVDKNEVAAAVQRALKKLGYYKGEITGIWDAETENAFRDFMLINNFENKMRKDNYIWGTVYRYLLELSSKR
;
A
#
# COMPACT_ATOMS: atom_id res chain seq x y z
N LYS A 1 -3.06 21.35 -19.02
CA LYS A 1 -3.72 20.02 -19.20
C LYS A 1 -3.00 19.05 -18.28
N GLY A 2 -3.65 18.54 -17.25
CA GLY A 2 -2.98 18.00 -16.06
C GLY A 2 -3.41 16.62 -15.56
N GLY A 3 -4.15 15.83 -16.35
CA GLY A 3 -4.55 14.47 -15.98
C GLY A 3 -3.76 13.41 -16.75
N TYR A 4 -3.25 12.39 -16.04
CA TYR A 4 -2.76 11.16 -16.67
C TYR A 4 -3.97 10.42 -17.27
N GLY A 5 -4.13 10.49 -18.59
CA GLY A 5 -5.12 9.69 -19.34
C GLY A 5 -6.31 10.45 -19.96
N GLY A 6 -6.58 11.71 -19.61
CA GLY A 6 -7.38 12.62 -20.45
C GLY A 6 -8.89 12.38 -20.63
N TYR A 7 -9.56 11.57 -19.78
CA TYR A 7 -10.99 11.26 -19.98
C TYR A 7 -11.98 11.76 -18.92
N THR A 8 -11.57 12.26 -17.74
CA THR A 8 -12.51 12.87 -16.76
C THR A 8 -11.79 13.82 -15.78
N ASP A 9 -11.73 15.11 -16.08
CA ASP A 9 -11.21 16.12 -15.15
C ASP A 9 -12.30 16.48 -14.11
N ARG A 10 -12.26 15.84 -12.94
CA ARG A 10 -12.86 16.38 -11.71
C ARG A 10 -11.74 16.81 -10.79
N TYR A 11 -11.53 18.12 -10.69
CA TYR A 11 -10.60 18.71 -9.72
C TYR A 11 -11.25 18.64 -8.33
N VAL A 12 -10.60 17.93 -7.40
CA VAL A 12 -10.95 17.94 -5.98
C VAL A 12 -9.75 18.55 -5.26
N ASP A 13 -9.95 19.70 -4.61
CA ASP A 13 -8.97 20.33 -3.74
C ASP A 13 -9.17 19.81 -2.31
N LEU A 14 -8.14 19.17 -1.74
CA LEU A 14 -8.18 18.64 -0.38
C LEU A 14 -7.53 19.65 0.57
N ARG A 15 -8.30 20.09 1.56
CA ARG A 15 -7.85 21.00 2.61
C ARG A 15 -7.91 20.32 3.96
N VAL A 16 -6.96 20.66 4.84
CA VAL A 16 -6.87 20.15 6.20
C VAL A 16 -6.72 21.36 7.12
N ASP A 17 -7.75 22.20 7.22
CA ASP A 17 -7.66 23.49 7.92
C ASP A 17 -7.73 23.34 9.46
N ASP A 18 -8.52 22.38 9.97
CA ASP A 18 -8.82 22.24 11.41
C ASP A 18 -8.03 21.12 12.13
N HIS A 19 -7.07 20.48 11.46
CA HIS A 19 -6.27 19.43 12.10
C HIS A 19 -5.14 20.07 12.94
N PRO A 20 -4.83 19.56 14.15
CA PRO A 20 -3.74 20.09 14.99
C PRO A 20 -2.38 20.14 14.27
N GLU A 21 -2.16 19.19 13.36
CA GLU A 21 -0.94 19.03 12.55
C GLU A 21 -1.32 18.98 11.05
N PRO A 22 -1.73 20.11 10.44
CA PRO A 22 -2.43 20.12 9.16
C PRO A 22 -1.54 19.69 7.99
N VAL A 23 -0.25 20.05 8.04
CA VAL A 23 0.73 19.68 7.00
C VAL A 23 1.04 18.19 7.01
N GLN A 24 1.16 17.59 8.20
CA GLN A 24 1.43 16.16 8.35
C GLN A 24 0.24 15.33 7.86
N GLU A 25 -0.97 15.77 8.17
CA GLU A 25 -2.18 15.09 7.73
C GLU A 25 -2.38 15.23 6.21
N LEU A 26 -2.11 16.40 5.63
CA LEU A 26 -2.13 16.56 4.18
C LEU A 26 -1.10 15.64 3.49
N LYS A 27 0.10 15.48 4.05
CA LYS A 27 1.10 14.50 3.55
C LYS A 27 0.59 13.06 3.62
N ARG A 28 -0.12 12.69 4.69
CA ARG A 28 -0.72 11.35 4.83
C ARG A 28 -1.77 11.10 3.76
N LEU A 29 -2.67 12.06 3.53
CA LEU A 29 -3.70 11.98 2.49
C LEU A 29 -3.07 11.92 1.10
N PHE A 30 -2.06 12.76 0.84
CA PHE A 30 -1.35 12.76 -0.43
C PHE A 30 -0.68 11.41 -0.72
N LYS A 31 -0.04 10.78 0.29
CA LYS A 31 0.54 9.44 0.15
C LYS A 31 -0.51 8.39 -0.22
N ILE A 32 -1.70 8.43 0.39
CA ILE A 32 -2.80 7.52 0.05
C ILE A 32 -3.26 7.75 -1.40
N TRP A 33 -3.42 9.01 -1.80
CA TRP A 33 -3.81 9.37 -3.16
C TRP A 33 -2.76 8.91 -4.19
N GLU A 34 -1.47 9.10 -3.91
CA GLU A 34 -0.37 8.64 -4.76
C GLU A 34 -0.38 7.11 -4.94
N LEU A 35 -0.58 6.37 -3.84
CA LEU A 35 -0.63 4.90 -3.88
C LEU A 35 -1.87 4.36 -4.60
N THR A 36 -3.02 5.03 -4.47
CA THR A 36 -4.30 4.54 -5.03
C THR A 36 -4.54 4.99 -6.47
N LEU A 37 -4.18 6.22 -6.84
CA LEU A 37 -4.59 6.82 -8.12
C LEU A 37 -3.44 7.11 -9.08
N LEU A 38 -2.19 7.25 -8.59
CA LEU A 38 -1.06 7.58 -9.46
C LEU A 38 -0.22 6.36 -9.83
N THR A 39 0.17 6.26 -11.10
CA THR A 39 1.12 5.25 -11.59
C THR A 39 2.48 5.90 -11.85
N ARG A 40 3.28 6.10 -10.80
CA ARG A 40 4.61 6.76 -10.88
C ARG A 40 5.71 6.01 -10.10
N GLU A 41 5.51 4.72 -9.85
CA GLU A 41 6.50 3.88 -9.16
C GLU A 41 7.82 3.87 -9.93
N LYS A 42 8.95 3.91 -9.19
CA LYS A 42 10.25 3.65 -9.79
C LYS A 42 10.34 2.14 -10.05
N PRO A 43 10.62 1.68 -11.28
CA PRO A 43 10.65 0.25 -11.59
C PRO A 43 11.56 -0.58 -10.68
N ASP A 44 12.65 0.01 -10.20
CA ASP A 44 13.64 -0.63 -9.33
C ASP A 44 13.30 -0.56 -7.83
N ASP A 45 12.25 0.17 -7.43
CA ASP A 45 11.78 0.22 -6.04
C ASP A 45 10.80 -0.93 -5.79
N ILE A 46 11.36 -2.14 -5.73
CA ILE A 46 10.65 -3.40 -5.51
C ILE A 46 11.36 -4.21 -4.43
N VAL A 47 10.61 -5.10 -3.78
CA VAL A 47 11.13 -6.06 -2.80
C VAL A 47 10.69 -7.47 -3.18
N ASP A 48 11.58 -8.45 -3.04
CA ASP A 48 11.24 -9.85 -3.30
C ASP A 48 10.36 -10.39 -2.18
N LYS A 49 9.26 -11.04 -2.55
CA LYS A 49 8.29 -11.63 -1.62
C LYS A 49 8.93 -12.59 -0.61
N ASN A 50 9.88 -13.42 -1.04
CA ASN A 50 10.55 -14.40 -0.20
C ASN A 50 11.46 -13.75 0.85
N GLU A 51 12.08 -12.62 0.53
CA GLU A 51 12.95 -11.89 1.46
C GLU A 51 12.15 -11.21 2.58
N VAL A 52 10.92 -10.77 2.27
CA VAL A 52 10.10 -9.99 3.20
C VAL A 52 8.93 -10.75 3.82
N ALA A 53 8.74 -12.04 3.48
CA ALA A 53 7.58 -12.83 3.86
C ALA A 53 7.28 -12.78 5.36
N ALA A 54 8.27 -13.01 6.22
CA ALA A 54 8.06 -12.99 7.67
C ALA A 54 7.61 -11.62 8.20
N ALA A 55 8.15 -10.53 7.62
CA ALA A 55 7.76 -9.17 8.00
C ALA A 55 6.33 -8.86 7.53
N VAL A 56 5.98 -9.28 6.31
CA VAL A 56 4.64 -9.11 5.74
C VAL A 56 3.60 -9.91 6.54
N GLN A 57 3.86 -11.18 6.83
CA GLN A 57 2.98 -12.01 7.66
C GLN A 57 2.72 -11.38 9.02
N ARG A 58 3.76 -10.86 9.70
CA ARG A 58 3.61 -10.17 11.00
C ARG A 58 2.73 -8.93 10.89
N ALA A 59 2.98 -8.10 9.88
CA ALA A 59 2.21 -6.89 9.64
C ALA A 59 0.74 -7.21 9.33
N LEU A 60 0.48 -8.14 8.41
CA LEU A 60 -0.86 -8.58 8.04
C LEU A 60 -1.59 -9.23 9.22
N LYS A 61 -0.90 -10.01 10.05
CA LYS A 61 -1.46 -10.61 11.26
C LYS A 61 -1.87 -9.56 12.27
N LYS A 62 -1.01 -8.58 12.52
CA LYS A 62 -1.30 -7.45 13.41
C LYS A 62 -2.49 -6.62 12.92
N LEU A 63 -2.63 -6.46 11.60
CA LEU A 63 -3.75 -5.77 10.99
C LEU A 63 -5.03 -6.61 10.90
N GLY A 64 -4.97 -7.92 11.19
CA GLY A 64 -6.11 -8.83 11.19
C GLY A 64 -6.40 -9.54 9.85
N TYR A 65 -5.55 -9.36 8.83
CA TYR A 65 -5.69 -10.00 7.52
C TYR A 65 -5.16 -11.43 7.48
N TYR A 66 -4.11 -11.74 8.26
CA TYR A 66 -3.45 -13.05 8.26
C TYR A 66 -3.66 -13.76 9.59
N LYS A 67 -4.05 -15.04 9.57
CA LYS A 67 -4.35 -15.83 10.79
C LYS A 67 -3.36 -16.96 11.03
N GLY A 68 -2.70 -17.46 9.98
CA GLY A 68 -1.65 -18.47 10.05
C GLY A 68 -0.41 -18.09 10.87
N GLU A 69 0.54 -19.02 10.96
CA GLU A 69 1.80 -18.85 11.69
C GLU A 69 2.80 -17.99 10.92
N ILE A 70 3.73 -17.35 11.62
CA ILE A 70 4.79 -16.58 10.96
C ILE A 70 5.88 -17.56 10.52
N THR A 71 5.73 -18.12 9.33
CA THR A 71 6.62 -19.13 8.76
C THR A 71 7.83 -18.51 8.03
N GLY A 72 7.70 -17.26 7.57
CA GLY A 72 8.69 -16.63 6.70
C GLY A 72 8.73 -17.21 5.28
N ILE A 73 7.75 -18.05 4.93
CA ILE A 73 7.58 -18.59 3.58
C ILE A 73 6.40 -17.89 2.94
N TRP A 74 6.57 -17.39 1.71
CA TRP A 74 5.47 -16.80 0.96
C TRP A 74 4.55 -17.89 0.39
N ASP A 75 3.65 -18.39 1.24
CA ASP A 75 2.69 -19.43 0.88
C ASP A 75 1.35 -18.86 0.34
N ALA A 76 0.44 -19.77 -0.03
CA ALA A 76 -0.86 -19.40 -0.57
C ALA A 76 -1.73 -18.64 0.45
N GLU A 77 -1.60 -18.92 1.74
CA GLU A 77 -2.33 -18.17 2.78
C GLU A 77 -1.80 -16.73 2.89
N THR A 78 -0.48 -16.55 2.81
CA THR A 78 0.19 -15.25 2.80
C THR A 78 -0.20 -14.45 1.56
N GLU A 79 -0.21 -15.07 0.37
CA GLU A 79 -0.64 -14.42 -0.88
C GLU A 79 -2.10 -13.96 -0.80
N ASN A 80 -3.00 -14.81 -0.28
CA ASN A 80 -4.41 -14.46 -0.13
C ASN A 80 -4.60 -13.31 0.86
N ALA A 81 -3.96 -13.34 2.03
CA ALA A 81 -4.05 -12.26 3.01
C ALA A 81 -3.45 -10.95 2.48
N PHE A 82 -2.34 -11.02 1.73
CA PHE A 82 -1.75 -9.86 1.09
C PHE A 82 -2.69 -9.28 0.02
N ARG A 83 -3.30 -10.14 -0.81
CA ARG A 83 -4.29 -9.71 -1.80
C ARG A 83 -5.48 -9.03 -1.15
N ASP A 84 -6.05 -9.59 -0.09
CA ASP A 84 -7.18 -8.99 0.62
C ASP A 84 -6.82 -7.61 1.20
N PHE A 85 -5.61 -7.47 1.76
CA PHE A 85 -5.08 -6.16 2.16
C PHE A 85 -5.01 -5.18 0.98
N MET A 86 -4.49 -5.60 -0.18
CA MET A 86 -4.38 -4.76 -1.37
C MET A 86 -5.76 -4.30 -1.87
N LEU A 87 -6.73 -5.21 -1.96
CA LEU A 87 -8.09 -4.92 -2.40
C LEU A 87 -8.80 -3.95 -1.44
N ILE A 88 -8.73 -4.21 -0.13
CA ILE A 88 -9.39 -3.36 0.88
C ILE A 88 -8.79 -1.94 0.92
N ASN A 89 -7.50 -1.79 0.58
CA ASN A 89 -6.83 -0.50 0.50
C ASN A 89 -6.86 0.13 -0.92
N ASN A 90 -7.61 -0.45 -1.86
CA ASN A 90 -7.78 0.04 -3.23
C ASN A 90 -6.44 0.18 -3.99
N PHE A 91 -5.57 -0.84 -3.86
CA PHE A 91 -4.26 -0.94 -4.50
C PHE A 91 -4.24 -1.94 -5.67
N GLU A 92 -5.37 -2.24 -6.30
CA GLU A 92 -5.51 -3.19 -7.41
C GLU A 92 -4.58 -2.86 -8.58
N ASN A 93 -4.47 -1.57 -8.91
CA ASN A 93 -3.58 -1.04 -9.95
C ASN A 93 -2.09 -1.24 -9.63
N LYS A 94 -1.75 -1.55 -8.37
CA LYS A 94 -0.40 -1.86 -7.91
C LYS A 94 -0.13 -3.36 -7.78
N MET A 95 -1.10 -4.21 -8.06
CA MET A 95 -0.87 -5.66 -8.05
C MET A 95 0.11 -6.03 -9.16
N ARG A 96 1.19 -6.72 -8.76
CA ARG A 96 2.16 -7.30 -9.68
C ARG A 96 1.84 -8.77 -9.93
N LYS A 97 2.23 -9.26 -11.10
CA LYS A 97 2.07 -10.68 -11.48
C LYS A 97 3.33 -11.52 -11.25
N ASP A 98 4.42 -10.88 -10.81
CA ASP A 98 5.70 -11.50 -10.54
C ASP A 98 5.91 -11.68 -9.02
N ASN A 99 7.11 -12.13 -8.65
CA ASN A 99 7.48 -12.44 -7.26
C ASN A 99 7.81 -11.19 -6.42
N TYR A 100 7.43 -10.00 -6.88
CA TYR A 100 7.83 -8.74 -6.25
C TYR A 100 6.63 -7.97 -5.71
N ILE A 101 6.90 -7.12 -4.73
CA ILE A 101 5.98 -6.10 -4.21
C ILE A 101 6.62 -4.75 -4.49
N TRP A 102 5.81 -3.74 -4.83
CA TRP A 102 6.31 -2.37 -4.86
C TRP A 102 6.81 -1.96 -3.48
N GLY A 103 8.01 -1.36 -3.43
CA GLY A 103 8.61 -0.93 -2.17
C GLY A 103 7.74 0.08 -1.42
N THR A 104 6.98 0.91 -2.15
CA THR A 104 6.00 1.85 -1.62
C THR A 104 4.85 1.14 -0.88
N VAL A 105 4.26 0.11 -1.49
CA VAL A 105 3.22 -0.75 -0.88
C VAL A 105 3.78 -1.46 0.35
N TYR A 106 4.97 -2.03 0.25
CA TYR A 106 5.62 -2.72 1.36
C TYR A 106 5.84 -1.77 2.55
N ARG A 107 6.42 -0.60 2.33
CA ARG A 107 6.63 0.41 3.39
C ARG A 107 5.31 0.91 3.97
N TYR A 108 4.28 1.09 3.15
CA TYR A 108 2.96 1.49 3.62
C TYR A 108 2.33 0.42 4.53
N LEU A 109 2.40 -0.86 4.17
CA LEU A 109 1.94 -1.98 5.00
C LEU A 109 2.62 -1.98 6.37
N LEU A 110 3.95 -1.83 6.39
CA LEU A 110 4.71 -1.79 7.65
C LEU A 110 4.34 -0.59 8.52
N GLU A 111 4.25 0.60 7.92
CA GLU A 111 3.86 1.82 8.62
C GLU A 111 2.45 1.69 9.23
N LEU A 112 1.49 1.18 8.45
CA LEU A 112 0.12 0.99 8.89
C LEU A 112 0.04 0.01 10.07
N SER A 113 0.77 -1.11 9.99
CA SER A 113 0.83 -2.07 11.09
C SER A 113 1.52 -1.52 12.35
N SER A 114 2.43 -0.56 12.21
CA SER A 114 3.15 0.03 13.35
C SER A 114 2.29 1.01 14.16
N LYS A 115 1.27 1.61 13.52
CA LYS A 115 0.37 2.60 14.13
C LYS A 115 -0.83 2.01 14.88
N ARG A 116 -1.12 0.72 14.70
CA ARG A 116 -2.18 -0.02 15.40
C ARG A 116 -1.67 -0.80 16.60
#